data_AF-A0A0D9ZVR7-F1
#
_entry.id   AF-A0A0D9ZVR7-F1
#
_cell.length_a   1.000
_cell.length_b   1.000
_cell.length_c   1.000
_cell.angle_alpha   90.00
_cell.angle_beta   90.00
_cell.angle_gamma   90.00
#
_symmetry.space_group_name_H-M   'P 1'
#
loop_
_entity.id
_entity.type
_entity.pdbx_description
1 polymer ?
#
loop_
_entity_poly.entity_id
_entity_poly.type
_entity_poly.pdbx_seq_one_letter_code
_entity_poly.pdbx_strand_id
1 'polypeptide(L)'
;MRSTLAECEVAPQAGEAKRCATSLESMVEFAASSLGTRDVHAVSTEVDRAGPTPRQAYRVEAVRPVPVSGGDMVACHGMAYAYAVFGCHTTTAAAYTVTLAGANGTKAEALAACHTDAAPRVAEAYKRLGVAPGSVPVCHFLPQDDMLWVRN
;
A
#
# COMPACT_ATOMS: atom_id res chain seq x y z
N MET A 1 1.17 10.82 -15.65
CA MET A 1 1.96 10.25 -16.76
C MET A 1 3.46 10.48 -16.62
N ARG A 2 4.02 11.72 -16.75
CA ARG A 2 5.48 11.92 -16.56
C ARG A 2 5.99 11.47 -15.19
N SER A 3 5.24 11.75 -14.13
CA SER A 3 5.54 11.28 -12.78
C SER A 3 5.57 9.75 -12.68
N THR A 4 4.60 9.06 -13.28
CA THR A 4 4.55 7.59 -13.33
C THR A 4 5.78 7.01 -14.02
N LEU A 5 6.19 7.56 -15.17
CA LEU A 5 7.39 7.11 -15.87
C LEU A 5 8.63 7.29 -15.00
N ALA A 6 8.79 8.47 -14.39
CA ALA A 6 9.91 8.74 -13.49
C ALA A 6 9.93 7.75 -12.30
N GLU A 7 8.78 7.42 -11.71
CA GLU A 7 8.67 6.40 -10.68
C GLU A 7 9.07 5.01 -11.18
N CYS A 8 8.59 4.61 -12.37
CA CYS A 8 8.88 3.30 -12.94
C CYS A 8 10.34 3.12 -13.37
N GLU A 9 11.00 4.21 -13.77
CA GLU A 9 12.40 4.21 -14.24
C GLU A 9 13.40 4.42 -13.10
N VAL A 10 12.96 4.87 -11.93
CA VAL A 10 13.85 5.05 -10.77
C VAL A 10 14.40 3.71 -10.30
N ALA A 11 15.70 3.68 -10.00
CA ALA A 11 16.34 2.49 -9.47
C ALA A 11 15.74 2.11 -8.09
N PRO A 12 15.61 0.81 -7.78
CA PRO A 12 15.20 0.37 -6.44
C PRO A 12 16.16 0.86 -5.36
N GLN A 13 15.66 0.98 -4.13
CA GLN A 13 16.53 1.25 -2.98
C GLN A 13 17.37 0.03 -2.62
N ALA A 14 18.44 0.23 -1.84
CA ALA A 14 19.26 -0.88 -1.37
C ALA A 14 18.42 -1.89 -0.56
N GLY A 15 18.42 -3.16 -0.98
CA GLY A 15 17.62 -4.22 -0.37
C GLY A 15 16.14 -4.26 -0.80
N GLU A 16 15.72 -3.34 -1.66
CA GLU A 16 14.35 -3.29 -2.19
C GLU A 16 14.28 -3.96 -3.57
N ALA A 17 13.25 -4.78 -3.80
CA ALA A 17 12.81 -5.11 -5.15
C ALA A 17 11.70 -4.15 -5.55
N LYS A 18 11.78 -3.56 -6.75
CA LYS A 18 10.75 -2.68 -7.34
C LYS A 18 10.47 -3.12 -8.78
N ARG A 19 9.23 -2.98 -9.22
CA ARG A 19 8.80 -3.17 -10.61
C ARG A 19 7.54 -2.38 -10.91
N CYS A 20 7.43 -1.80 -12.10
CA CYS A 20 6.13 -1.40 -12.62
C CYS A 20 5.48 -2.57 -13.37
N ALA A 21 4.39 -3.09 -12.84
CA ALA A 21 3.59 -4.14 -13.46
C ALA A 21 2.49 -3.53 -14.35
N THR A 22 2.24 -4.12 -15.50
CA THR A 22 1.22 -3.64 -16.46
C THR A 22 -0.01 -4.56 -16.55
N SER A 23 -0.06 -5.60 -15.72
CA SER A 23 -1.18 -6.54 -15.62
C SER A 23 -1.24 -7.19 -14.23
N LEU A 24 -2.37 -7.84 -13.92
CA LEU A 24 -2.54 -8.59 -12.67
C LEU A 24 -1.56 -9.76 -12.58
N GLU A 25 -1.35 -10.48 -13.67
CA GLU A 25 -0.41 -11.61 -13.75
C GLU A 25 1.02 -11.15 -13.44
N SER A 26 1.42 -9.97 -13.94
CA SER A 26 2.74 -9.40 -13.65
C SER A 26 2.89 -9.00 -12.18
N MET A 27 1.81 -8.53 -11.52
CA MET A 27 1.81 -8.28 -10.08
C MET A 27 1.96 -9.58 -9.28
N VAL A 28 1.19 -10.61 -9.61
CA VAL A 28 1.25 -11.92 -8.94
C VAL A 28 2.64 -12.55 -9.11
N GLU A 29 3.21 -12.50 -10.31
CA GLU A 29 4.55 -13.04 -10.56
C GLU A 29 5.62 -12.29 -9.75
N PHE A 30 5.53 -10.96 -9.71
CA PHE A 30 6.45 -10.14 -8.92
C PHE A 30 6.31 -10.43 -7.41
N ALA A 31 5.08 -10.53 -6.90
CA ALA A 31 4.81 -10.88 -5.52
C ALA A 31 5.36 -12.26 -5.17
N ALA A 32 5.06 -13.28 -5.99
CA ALA A 32 5.48 -14.64 -5.75
C ALA A 32 7.02 -14.79 -5.75
N SER A 33 7.68 -14.13 -6.70
CA SER A 33 9.13 -14.09 -6.80
C SER A 33 9.77 -13.40 -5.59
N SER A 34 9.25 -12.22 -5.21
CA SER A 34 9.79 -11.43 -4.11
C SER A 34 9.58 -12.10 -2.74
N LEU A 35 8.44 -12.80 -2.57
CA LEU A 35 8.11 -13.48 -1.33
C LEU A 35 8.65 -14.92 -1.26
N GLY A 36 9.21 -15.44 -2.35
CA GLY A 36 9.77 -16.79 -2.43
C GLY A 36 8.74 -17.91 -2.38
N THR A 37 7.47 -17.63 -2.67
CA THR A 37 6.36 -18.61 -2.66
C THR A 37 5.30 -18.24 -3.68
N ARG A 38 4.62 -19.23 -4.25
CA ARG A 38 3.42 -19.02 -5.08
C ARG A 38 2.13 -18.95 -4.27
N ASP A 39 2.21 -19.30 -2.99
CA ASP A 39 1.09 -19.29 -2.07
C ASP A 39 0.97 -17.91 -1.42
N VAL A 40 0.35 -16.99 -2.17
CA VAL A 40 0.18 -15.58 -1.81
C VAL A 40 -1.29 -15.18 -1.94
N HIS A 41 -1.71 -14.21 -1.14
CA HIS A 41 -3.02 -13.57 -1.29
C HIS A 41 -2.88 -12.05 -1.28
N ALA A 42 -3.86 -11.39 -1.89
CA ALA A 42 -3.95 -9.93 -1.92
C ALA A 42 -4.90 -9.44 -0.83
N VAL A 43 -4.55 -8.31 -0.22
CA VAL A 43 -5.38 -7.53 0.68
C VAL A 43 -5.49 -6.13 0.10
N SER A 44 -6.70 -5.58 0.05
CA SER A 44 -6.97 -4.23 -0.49
C SER A 44 -8.02 -3.51 0.35
N THR A 45 -8.19 -2.22 0.08
CA THR A 45 -9.25 -1.42 0.71
C THR A 45 -10.59 -1.74 0.06
N GLU A 46 -11.56 -2.19 0.86
CA GLU A 46 -12.92 -2.48 0.42
C GLU A 46 -13.90 -1.41 0.94
N VAL A 47 -14.85 -1.00 0.09
CA VAL A 47 -15.90 -0.04 0.44
C VAL A 47 -17.25 -0.66 0.11
N ASP A 48 -18.20 -0.59 1.04
CA ASP A 48 -19.52 -1.24 0.95
C ASP A 48 -20.49 -0.61 -0.06
N ARG A 49 -20.00 0.31 -0.88
CA ARG A 49 -20.78 1.07 -1.85
C ARG A 49 -20.10 1.04 -3.21
N ALA A 50 -20.89 0.70 -4.24
CA ALA A 50 -20.44 0.81 -5.62
C ALA A 50 -20.42 2.28 -6.09
N GLY A 51 -19.39 2.64 -6.86
CA GLY A 51 -19.23 3.96 -7.47
C GLY A 51 -18.50 4.97 -6.57
N PRO A 52 -18.41 6.25 -7.03
CA PRO A 52 -17.65 7.26 -6.33
C PRO A 52 -18.17 7.53 -4.91
N THR A 53 -17.26 7.51 -3.94
CA THR A 53 -17.57 7.92 -2.57
C THR A 53 -17.18 9.39 -2.39
N PRO A 54 -18.12 10.30 -2.06
CA PRO A 54 -17.79 11.71 -1.87
C PRO A 54 -16.89 11.89 -0.63
N ARG A 55 -16.07 12.94 -0.65
CA ARG A 55 -15.27 13.32 0.53
C ARG A 55 -16.19 13.61 1.70
N GLN A 56 -15.93 12.97 2.83
CA GLN A 56 -16.75 13.09 4.03
C GLN A 56 -15.92 12.87 5.30
N ALA A 57 -16.48 13.25 6.44
CA ALA A 57 -15.96 12.83 7.73
C ALA A 57 -16.25 11.34 7.97
N TYR A 58 -15.35 10.69 8.68
CA TYR A 58 -15.48 9.29 9.06
C TYR A 58 -15.00 9.08 10.50
N ARG A 59 -15.42 7.96 11.10
CA ARG A 59 -14.95 7.46 12.38
C ARG A 59 -14.19 6.16 12.18
N VAL A 60 -13.09 5.99 12.90
CA VAL A 60 -12.40 4.70 13.04
C VAL A 60 -13.13 3.88 14.09
N GLU A 61 -13.63 2.70 13.70
CA GLU A 61 -14.39 1.81 14.59
C GLU A 61 -13.52 0.68 15.14
N ALA A 62 -12.59 0.15 14.33
CA ALA A 62 -11.67 -0.90 14.74
C ALA A 62 -10.36 -0.83 13.94
N VAL A 63 -9.29 -1.35 14.55
CA VAL A 63 -7.99 -1.55 13.90
C VAL A 63 -7.54 -2.97 14.20
N ARG A 64 -7.20 -3.73 13.16
CA ARG A 64 -6.74 -5.12 13.26
C ARG A 64 -5.44 -5.27 12.48
N PRO A 65 -4.38 -5.90 13.03
CA PRO A 65 -3.17 -6.15 12.27
C PRO A 65 -3.45 -7.14 11.14
N VAL A 66 -2.83 -6.94 9.99
CA VAL A 66 -2.77 -7.94 8.92
C VAL A 66 -1.67 -8.93 9.30
N PRO A 67 -1.96 -10.24 9.40
CA PRO A 67 -0.93 -11.25 9.66
C PRO A 67 0.06 -11.31 8.50
N VAL A 68 1.34 -11.07 8.76
CA VAL A 68 2.42 -11.15 7.75
C VAL A 68 3.44 -12.19 8.17
N SER A 69 3.36 -13.38 7.57
CA SER A 69 4.33 -14.45 7.77
C SER A 69 5.69 -14.06 7.19
N GLY A 70 6.71 -13.98 8.06
CA GLY A 70 8.09 -13.65 7.68
C GLY A 70 8.40 -12.15 7.58
N GLY A 71 7.45 -11.26 7.86
CA GLY A 71 7.65 -9.81 7.90
C GLY A 71 7.74 -9.10 6.55
N ASP A 72 8.14 -9.79 5.49
CA ASP A 72 8.18 -9.23 4.13
C ASP A 72 6.81 -9.29 3.44
N MET A 73 6.47 -8.22 2.72
CA MET A 73 5.27 -8.08 1.92
C MET A 73 5.54 -7.26 0.66
N VAL A 74 4.63 -7.29 -0.30
CA VAL A 74 4.75 -6.54 -1.57
C VAL A 74 3.57 -5.59 -1.71
N ALA A 75 3.84 -4.29 -1.75
CA ALA A 75 2.85 -3.28 -2.03
C ALA A 75 2.85 -2.95 -3.53
N CYS A 76 1.69 -2.92 -4.16
CA CYS A 76 1.48 -2.49 -5.53
C CYS A 76 0.48 -1.33 -5.55
N HIS A 77 0.92 -0.18 -6.07
CA HIS A 77 0.14 1.05 -6.08
C HIS A 77 -0.43 1.34 -7.47
N GLY A 78 -1.73 1.68 -7.55
CA GLY A 78 -2.35 2.12 -8.79
C GLY A 78 -1.75 3.43 -9.29
N MET A 79 -1.13 3.42 -10.48
CA MET A 79 -0.45 4.60 -11.00
C MET A 79 -1.31 5.36 -12.01
N ALA A 80 -1.33 6.69 -11.91
CA ALA A 80 -2.04 7.56 -12.84
C ALA A 80 -1.41 7.56 -14.25
N TYR A 81 -1.85 6.63 -15.11
CA TYR A 81 -1.34 6.41 -16.44
C TYR A 81 -2.44 6.11 -17.48
N ALA A 82 -2.11 6.20 -18.77
CA ALA A 82 -3.08 6.02 -19.86
C ALA A 82 -3.64 4.59 -19.98
N TYR A 83 -2.99 3.63 -19.34
CA TYR A 83 -3.38 2.23 -19.20
C TYR A 83 -2.95 1.72 -17.82
N ALA A 84 -3.37 0.49 -17.47
CA ALA A 84 -3.06 -0.09 -16.18
C ALA A 84 -1.55 -0.20 -15.93
N VAL A 85 -1.08 0.51 -14.90
CA VAL A 85 0.31 0.44 -14.42
C VAL A 85 0.24 0.44 -12.90
N PHE A 86 0.95 -0.51 -12.30
CA PHE A 86 1.05 -0.66 -10.85
C PHE A 86 2.50 -0.54 -10.41
N GLY A 87 2.81 0.45 -9.58
CA GLY A 87 4.12 0.62 -8.98
C GLY A 87 4.27 -0.35 -7.82
N CYS A 88 4.93 -1.49 -8.06
CA CYS A 88 5.13 -2.52 -7.06
C CYS A 88 6.50 -2.44 -6.41
N HIS A 89 6.58 -2.72 -5.10
CA HIS A 89 7.84 -2.85 -4.39
C HIS A 89 7.71 -3.70 -3.12
N THR A 90 8.83 -4.25 -2.65
CA THR A 90 8.91 -4.92 -1.36
C THR A 90 8.88 -3.90 -0.21
N THR A 91 8.31 -4.31 0.91
CA THR A 91 8.22 -3.48 2.12
C THR A 91 8.11 -4.37 3.35
N THR A 92 8.58 -3.86 4.48
CA THR A 92 8.50 -4.46 5.82
C THR A 92 7.61 -3.63 6.76
N ALA A 93 6.85 -2.67 6.20
CA ALA A 93 5.92 -1.86 6.96
C ALA A 93 4.88 -2.73 7.68
N ALA A 94 4.43 -2.30 8.84
CA ALA A 94 3.32 -2.95 9.52
C ALA A 94 2.01 -2.63 8.80
N ALA A 95 1.20 -3.65 8.49
CA ALA A 95 -0.08 -3.50 7.82
C ALA A 95 -1.27 -3.70 8.77
N TYR A 96 -2.33 -2.92 8.58
CA TYR A 96 -3.55 -2.97 9.39
C TYR A 96 -4.79 -2.85 8.52
N THR A 97 -5.80 -3.65 8.84
CA THR A 97 -7.18 -3.42 8.39
C THR A 97 -7.87 -2.50 9.38
N VAL A 98 -8.48 -1.44 8.88
CA VAL A 98 -9.12 -0.38 9.66
C VAL A 98 -10.58 -0.27 9.25
N THR A 99 -11.49 -0.60 10.16
CA THR A 99 -12.92 -0.45 9.92
C THR A 99 -13.30 1.02 10.08
N LEU A 100 -13.82 1.62 9.01
CA LEU A 100 -14.23 3.02 8.94
C LEU A 100 -15.75 3.12 8.72
N ALA A 101 -16.38 4.07 9.42
CA ALA A 101 -17.78 4.44 9.21
C ALA A 101 -17.89 5.92 8.81
N GLY A 102 -18.39 6.18 7.61
CA GLY A 102 -18.67 7.51 7.08
C GLY A 102 -19.93 8.12 7.67
N ALA A 103 -19.97 9.46 7.73
CA ALA A 103 -21.14 10.20 8.21
C ALA A 103 -22.42 9.93 7.40
N ASN A 104 -22.28 9.53 6.13
CA ASN A 104 -23.39 9.15 5.25
C ASN A 104 -23.83 7.67 5.39
N GLY A 105 -23.25 6.92 6.32
CA GLY A 105 -23.51 5.49 6.52
C GLY A 105 -22.66 4.54 5.69
N THR A 106 -21.82 5.02 4.75
CA THR A 106 -20.85 4.20 4.02
C THR A 106 -19.84 3.58 4.98
N LYS A 107 -19.54 2.30 4.79
CA LYS A 107 -18.49 1.59 5.53
C LYS A 107 -17.34 1.21 4.63
N ALA A 108 -16.15 1.18 5.20
CA ALA A 108 -14.96 0.69 4.52
C ALA A 108 -14.10 -0.16 5.46
N GLU A 109 -13.51 -1.21 4.92
CA GLU A 109 -12.39 -1.92 5.53
C GLU A 109 -11.14 -1.41 4.81
N ALA A 110 -10.55 -0.35 5.36
CA ALA A 110 -9.41 0.33 4.75
C ALA A 110 -8.10 -0.34 5.16
N LEU A 111 -7.22 -0.55 4.18
CA LEU A 111 -5.86 -1.01 4.45
C LEU A 111 -4.97 0.18 4.80
N ALA A 112 -4.15 0.04 5.83
CA ALA A 112 -3.15 1.02 6.23
C ALA A 112 -1.78 0.37 6.35
N ALA A 113 -0.74 1.07 5.89
CA ALA A 113 0.66 0.71 6.09
C ALA A 113 1.31 1.72 7.04
N CYS A 114 2.10 1.22 7.97
CA CYS A 114 2.84 2.01 8.96
C CYS A 114 4.33 1.72 8.84
N HIS A 115 5.09 2.74 8.48
CA HIS A 115 6.55 2.69 8.36
C HIS A 115 7.18 3.14 9.67
N THR A 116 7.98 2.25 10.27
CA THR A 116 8.75 2.52 11.50
C THR A 116 10.18 2.95 11.18
N ASP A 117 10.62 2.77 9.94
CA ASP A 117 11.93 3.17 9.46
C ASP A 117 11.92 4.59 8.89
N ALA A 118 13.11 5.18 8.79
CA ALA A 118 13.34 6.46 8.14
C ALA A 118 13.64 6.26 6.64
N ALA A 119 12.99 5.29 5.99
CA ALA A 119 13.27 4.96 4.60
C ALA A 119 13.09 6.20 3.71
N PRO A 120 13.93 6.39 2.67
CA PRO A 120 13.83 7.53 1.76
C PRO A 120 12.42 7.78 1.20
N ARG A 121 11.62 6.72 0.99
CA ARG A 121 10.22 6.80 0.53
C ARG A 121 9.29 7.55 1.49
N VAL A 122 9.59 7.54 2.79
CA VAL A 122 8.78 8.19 3.84
C VAL A 122 9.39 9.48 4.39
N ALA A 123 10.60 9.84 3.96
CA ALA A 123 11.31 11.03 4.45
C ALA A 123 10.50 12.33 4.31
N GLU A 124 9.80 12.50 3.19
CA GLU A 124 8.94 13.67 2.95
C GLU A 124 7.71 13.68 3.87
N ALA A 125 7.20 12.51 4.27
CA ALA A 125 6.08 12.40 5.21
C ALA A 125 6.50 12.84 6.62
N TYR A 126 7.68 12.42 7.10
CA TYR A 126 8.25 12.90 8.37
C TYR A 126 8.37 14.42 8.39
N LYS A 127 8.89 15.02 7.31
CA LYS A 127 9.02 16.47 7.17
C LYS A 127 7.66 17.19 7.24
N ARG A 128 6.65 16.68 6.54
CA ARG A 128 5.29 17.26 6.53
C ARG A 128 4.59 17.16 7.87
N LEU A 129 4.82 16.07 8.60
CA LEU A 129 4.25 15.85 9.92
C LEU A 129 5.02 16.58 11.03
N GLY A 130 6.19 17.14 10.73
CA GLY A 130 7.01 17.86 11.71
C GLY A 130 7.62 16.95 12.77
N VAL A 131 7.84 15.67 12.45
CA VAL A 131 8.41 14.67 13.36
C VAL A 131 9.76 14.19 12.85
N ALA A 132 10.68 13.88 13.76
CA ALA A 132 12.02 13.44 13.39
C ALA A 132 11.96 12.08 12.65
N PRO A 133 12.73 11.86 11.58
CA PRO A 133 12.75 10.57 10.88
C PRO A 133 13.03 9.40 11.83
N GLY A 134 12.19 8.37 11.78
CA GLY A 134 12.29 7.16 12.62
C GLY A 134 11.92 7.34 14.09
N SER A 135 11.49 8.55 14.52
CA SER A 135 11.13 8.79 15.92
C SER A 135 9.77 8.21 16.31
N VAL A 136 8.86 8.12 15.35
CA VAL A 136 7.51 7.56 15.51
C VAL A 136 7.11 6.85 14.22
N PRO A 137 6.26 5.82 14.27
CA PRO A 137 5.70 5.22 13.06
C PRO A 137 4.89 6.24 12.27
N VAL A 138 5.09 6.31 10.97
CA VAL A 138 4.28 7.13 10.05
C VAL A 138 3.41 6.20 9.22
N CYS A 139 2.09 6.41 9.29
CA CYS A 139 1.12 5.56 8.61
C CYS A 139 0.38 6.31 7.51
N HIS A 140 -0.09 5.56 6.51
CA HIS A 140 -1.03 6.06 5.51
C HIS A 140 -2.04 4.96 5.13
N PHE A 141 -3.23 5.39 4.72
CA PHE A 141 -4.20 4.49 4.08
C PHE A 141 -3.77 4.19 2.65
N LEU A 142 -4.10 3.00 2.19
CA LEU A 142 -3.94 2.56 0.80
C LEU A 142 -5.26 2.81 0.06
N PRO A 143 -5.25 3.54 -1.08
CA PRO A 143 -6.36 3.62 -2.02
C PRO A 143 -6.97 2.28 -2.43
N GLN A 144 -8.16 2.29 -3.02
CA GLN A 144 -8.86 1.06 -3.45
C GLN A 144 -8.15 0.31 -4.59
N ASP A 145 -7.36 1.02 -5.39
CA ASP A 145 -6.55 0.48 -6.48
C ASP A 145 -5.14 0.04 -6.03
N ASP A 146 -4.85 0.16 -4.74
CA ASP A 146 -3.64 -0.38 -4.13
C ASP A 146 -3.89 -1.78 -3.57
N MET A 147 -2.87 -2.62 -3.64
CA MET A 147 -2.90 -3.99 -3.15
C MET A 147 -1.66 -4.31 -2.36
N LEU A 148 -1.84 -5.07 -1.29
CA LEU A 148 -0.77 -5.67 -0.52
C LEU A 148 -0.79 -7.18 -0.72
N TRP A 149 0.33 -7.74 -1.13
CA TRP A 149 0.52 -9.17 -1.28
C TRP A 149 1.32 -9.72 -0.11
N VAL A 150 0.78 -10.77 0.50
CA VAL A 150 1.38 -11.46 1.65
C VAL A 150 1.35 -12.97 1.40
N ARG A 151 2.17 -13.71 2.15
CA ARG A 151 2.16 -15.19 2.15
C ARG A 151 0.89 -15.67 2.87
N ASN A 152 0.33 -16.79 2.41
CA ASN A 152 -0.67 -17.54 3.20
C ASN A 152 -0.04 -18.19 4.44
#